data_AF-A0A098AVU2-F1
#
_entry.id   AF-A0A098AVU2-F1
#
_cell.length_a   1.000
_cell.length_b   1.000
_cell.length_c   1.000
_cell.angle_alpha   90.00
_cell.angle_beta   90.00
_cell.angle_gamma   90.00
#
_symmetry.space_group_name_H-M   'P 1'
#
loop_
_entity.id
_entity.type
_entity.pdbx_description
1 polymer ?
#
loop_
_entity_poly.entity_id
_entity_poly.type
_entity_poly.pdbx_seq_one_letter_code
_entity_poly.pdbx_strand_id
1 'polypeptide(L)'
;MRGLVTGKLSKALGLNMVVVGLVIGFALFATYAIPLPEEAEAVGQAGYLTFQSTCTACHEVDTVQNYQGSSTWPEIIDLMKGYGAFMQEDEEEEILHYLEEVYPR
;
A
#
# COMPACT_ATOMS: atom_id res chain seq x y z
N MET A 1 -50.64 -39.35 -9.52
CA MET A 1 -49.83 -38.90 -8.37
C MET A 1 -48.31 -39.11 -8.50
N ARG A 2 -47.80 -40.09 -9.29
CA ARG A 2 -46.38 -40.50 -9.31
C ARG A 2 -45.37 -39.60 -10.07
N GLY A 3 -45.82 -38.58 -10.81
CA GLY A 3 -44.95 -37.74 -11.67
C GLY A 3 -44.47 -36.41 -11.09
N LEU A 4 -45.03 -35.95 -9.96
CA LEU A 4 -44.71 -34.64 -9.37
C LEU A 4 -43.51 -34.67 -8.41
N VAL A 5 -43.10 -35.85 -7.95
CA VAL A 5 -42.05 -36.01 -6.92
C VAL A 5 -40.65 -36.05 -7.54
N THR A 6 -40.50 -36.64 -8.73
CA THR A 6 -39.21 -36.82 -9.41
C THR A 6 -38.61 -35.50 -9.92
N GLY A 7 -39.44 -34.56 -10.39
CA GLY A 7 -38.97 -33.25 -10.87
C GLY A 7 -38.47 -32.31 -9.76
N LYS A 8 -39.03 -32.40 -8.56
CA LYS A 8 -38.58 -31.60 -7.39
C LYS A 8 -37.26 -32.13 -6.82
N LEU A 9 -37.06 -33.45 -6.83
CA LEU A 9 -35.85 -34.09 -6.33
C LEU A 9 -34.62 -33.82 -7.22
N SER A 10 -34.79 -33.85 -8.55
CA SER A 10 -33.70 -33.55 -9.50
C SER A 10 -33.25 -32.09 -9.47
N LYS A 11 -34.16 -31.14 -9.26
CA LYS A 11 -33.83 -29.71 -9.10
C LYS A 11 -33.13 -29.41 -7.78
N ALA A 12 -33.56 -30.04 -6.68
CA ALA A 12 -32.92 -29.88 -5.38
C ALA A 12 -31.50 -30.47 -5.35
N LEU A 13 -31.29 -31.62 -6.01
CA LEU A 13 -29.97 -32.23 -6.12
C LEU A 13 -29.00 -31.40 -6.98
N GLY A 14 -29.48 -30.88 -8.12
CA GLY A 14 -28.68 -29.99 -8.99
C GLY A 14 -28.35 -28.64 -8.33
N LEU A 15 -29.31 -28.04 -7.59
CA LEU A 15 -29.11 -26.79 -6.88
C LEU A 15 -28.10 -26.95 -5.74
N ASN A 16 -28.20 -28.03 -4.95
CA ASN A 16 -27.23 -28.32 -3.90
C ASN A 16 -25.82 -28.56 -4.46
N MET A 17 -25.69 -29.19 -5.62
CA MET A 17 -24.37 -29.42 -6.21
C MET A 17 -23.70 -28.12 -6.70
N VAL A 18 -24.48 -27.17 -7.23
CA VAL A 18 -23.98 -25.84 -7.62
C VAL A 18 -23.57 -25.02 -6.38
N VAL A 19 -24.37 -25.06 -5.32
CA VAL A 19 -24.05 -24.37 -4.06
C VAL A 19 -22.79 -24.95 -3.42
N VAL A 20 -22.67 -26.28 -3.38
CA VAL A 20 -21.48 -26.96 -2.86
C VAL A 20 -20.24 -26.65 -3.72
N GLY A 21 -20.37 -26.65 -5.04
CA GLY A 21 -19.29 -26.25 -5.94
C GLY A 21 -18.83 -24.81 -5.75
N LEU A 22 -19.77 -23.89 -5.52
CA LEU A 22 -19.48 -22.47 -5.28
C LEU A 22 -18.82 -22.25 -3.91
N VAL A 23 -19.27 -22.96 -2.87
CA VAL A 23 -18.68 -22.89 -1.53
C VAL A 23 -17.27 -23.49 -1.50
N ILE A 24 -17.06 -24.65 -2.15
CA ILE A 24 -15.74 -25.29 -2.21
C ILE A 24 -14.78 -24.46 -3.08
N GLY A 25 -15.25 -23.95 -4.22
CA GLY A 25 -14.44 -23.09 -5.09
C GLY A 25 -13.98 -21.81 -4.40
N PHE A 26 -14.88 -21.16 -3.66
CA PHE A 26 -14.54 -19.97 -2.86
C PHE A 26 -13.57 -20.28 -1.72
N ALA A 27 -13.77 -21.40 -1.02
CA ALA A 27 -12.88 -21.84 0.07
C ALA A 27 -11.46 -22.17 -0.41
N LEU A 28 -11.31 -22.76 -1.60
CA LEU A 28 -9.99 -23.03 -2.18
C LEU A 28 -9.29 -21.74 -2.65
N PHE A 29 -10.03 -20.78 -3.21
CA PHE A 29 -9.46 -19.50 -3.65
C PHE A 29 -8.90 -18.68 -2.47
N ALA A 30 -9.58 -18.73 -1.32
CA ALA A 30 -9.14 -18.04 -0.10
C ALA A 30 -7.79 -18.54 0.42
N THR A 31 -7.41 -19.80 0.19
CA THR A 31 -6.09 -20.32 0.60
C THR A 31 -4.92 -19.81 -0.25
N TYR A 32 -5.19 -19.21 -1.42
CA TYR A 32 -4.20 -18.59 -2.29
C TYR A 32 -4.17 -17.07 -2.17
N ALA A 33 -4.99 -16.48 -1.29
CA ALA A 33 -4.88 -15.07 -0.98
C ALA A 33 -3.57 -14.83 -0.22
N ILE A 34 -2.52 -14.48 -0.96
CA ILE A 34 -1.30 -13.94 -0.40
C ILE A 34 -1.67 -12.56 0.13
N PRO A 35 -1.56 -12.28 1.44
CA PRO A 35 -1.66 -10.91 1.93
C PRO A 35 -0.49 -10.13 1.34
N LEU A 36 -0.75 -9.39 0.27
CA LEU A 36 0.20 -8.40 -0.21
C LEU A 36 0.13 -7.23 0.77
N PRO A 37 1.27 -6.69 1.23
CA PRO A 37 1.31 -5.51 2.06
C PRO A 37 1.01 -4.29 1.18
N GLU A 38 -0.20 -4.22 0.63
CA GLU A 38 -0.70 -3.15 -0.25
C GLU A 38 -0.57 -1.79 0.43
N GLU A 39 -0.72 -1.77 1.75
CA GLU A 39 -0.60 -0.58 2.58
C GLU A 39 0.85 -0.12 2.81
N ALA A 40 1.83 -1.02 2.93
CA ALA A 40 3.24 -0.61 3.10
C ALA A 40 3.86 -0.14 1.77
N GLU A 41 3.57 -0.82 0.67
CA GLU A 41 4.07 -0.43 -0.66
C GLU A 41 3.44 0.89 -1.13
N ALA A 42 2.15 1.13 -0.84
CA ALA A 42 1.49 2.38 -1.16
C ALA A 42 2.05 3.57 -0.37
N VAL A 43 2.32 3.39 0.94
CA VAL A 43 2.91 4.44 1.78
C VAL A 43 4.34 4.77 1.33
N GLY A 44 5.18 3.77 1.06
CA GLY A 44 6.53 4.00 0.54
C GLY A 44 6.54 4.73 -0.81
N GLN A 45 5.60 4.38 -1.70
CA GLN A 45 5.46 5.04 -2.99
C GLN A 45 4.97 6.50 -2.87
N ALA A 46 4.05 6.79 -1.93
CA ALA A 46 3.61 8.15 -1.63
C ALA A 46 4.77 9.00 -1.12
N GLY A 47 5.49 8.52 -0.10
CA GLY A 47 6.64 9.23 0.47
C GLY A 47 7.74 9.56 -0.55
N TYR A 48 8.05 8.62 -1.46
CA TYR A 48 8.99 8.87 -2.55
C TYR A 48 8.55 10.02 -3.49
N LEU A 49 7.27 10.04 -3.88
CA LEU A 49 6.76 11.04 -4.81
C LEU A 49 6.71 12.43 -4.15
N THR A 50 6.28 12.50 -2.89
CA THR A 50 6.24 13.73 -2.09
C THR A 50 7.66 14.26 -1.85
N PHE A 51 8.61 13.39 -1.53
CA PHE A 51 10.03 13.73 -1.46
C PHE A 51 10.56 14.28 -2.78
N GLN A 52 10.31 13.59 -3.90
CA GLN A 52 10.81 14.03 -5.20
C GLN A 52 10.23 15.39 -5.59
N SER A 53 8.92 15.61 -5.46
CA SER A 53 8.30 16.87 -5.85
C SER A 53 8.76 18.06 -4.98
N THR A 54 8.96 17.83 -3.69
CA THR A 54 9.24 18.87 -2.70
C THR A 54 10.73 19.14 -2.56
N CYS A 55 11.53 18.10 -2.31
CA CYS A 55 12.93 18.24 -1.94
C CYS A 55 13.84 18.52 -3.14
N THR A 56 13.40 18.23 -4.37
CA THR A 56 14.17 18.56 -5.59
C THR A 56 13.74 19.86 -6.27
N ALA A 57 12.86 20.66 -5.62
CA ALA A 57 12.41 21.93 -6.19
C ALA A 57 13.53 22.99 -6.25
N CYS A 58 14.52 22.91 -5.36
CA CYS A 58 15.59 23.90 -5.23
C CYS A 58 16.99 23.38 -5.62
N HIS A 59 17.25 22.09 -5.43
CA HIS A 59 18.54 21.46 -5.74
C HIS A 59 18.35 19.96 -5.99
N GLU A 60 19.35 19.32 -6.60
CA GLU A 60 19.31 17.88 -6.85
C GLU A 60 19.39 17.05 -5.56
N VAL A 61 18.95 15.79 -5.65
CA VAL A 61 18.96 14.81 -4.54
C VAL A 61 20.37 14.35 -4.13
N ASP A 62 21.39 14.66 -4.93
CA ASP A 62 22.78 14.29 -4.66
C ASP A 62 23.26 14.82 -3.30
N THR A 63 22.71 15.94 -2.82
CA THR A 63 23.02 16.48 -1.50
C THR A 63 22.59 15.54 -0.39
N VAL A 64 21.42 14.90 -0.50
CA VAL A 64 20.90 13.91 0.47
C VAL A 64 21.74 12.64 0.46
N GLN A 65 22.02 12.10 -0.74
CA GLN A 65 22.81 10.87 -0.93
C GLN A 65 24.23 11.01 -0.38
N ASN A 66 24.87 12.16 -0.61
CA ASN A 66 26.26 12.40 -0.22
C ASN A 66 26.40 13.16 1.09
N TYR A 67 25.32 13.44 1.82
CA TYR A 67 25.39 14.18 3.08
C TYR A 67 26.18 13.38 4.13
N GLN A 68 27.27 13.97 4.64
CA GLN A 68 28.17 13.39 5.67
C GLN A 68 28.08 14.12 7.01
N GLY A 69 27.10 15.01 7.18
CA GLY A 69 26.89 15.71 8.45
C GLY A 69 26.15 14.84 9.47
N SER A 70 26.06 15.36 10.70
CA SER A 70 25.48 14.68 11.85
C SER A 70 24.05 15.11 12.18
N SER A 71 23.44 16.00 11.40
CA SER A 71 22.06 16.42 11.63
C SER A 71 21.10 15.29 11.31
N THR A 72 20.06 15.18 12.12
CA THR A 72 18.93 14.26 11.89
C THR A 72 18.06 14.75 10.73
N TRP A 73 17.25 13.87 10.13
CA TRP A 73 16.35 14.28 9.05
C TRP A 73 15.36 15.38 9.42
N PRO A 74 14.72 15.37 10.61
CA PRO A 74 13.87 16.48 11.03
C PRO A 74 14.59 17.82 11.08
N GLU A 75 15.82 17.87 11.60
CA GLU A 75 16.63 19.10 11.64
C GLU A 75 16.97 19.62 10.23
N ILE A 76 17.18 18.72 9.28
CA ILE A 76 17.45 19.08 7.87
C ILE A 76 16.18 19.59 7.20
N ILE A 77 15.03 18.95 7.43
CA ILE A 77 13.73 19.40 6.92
C ILE A 77 13.43 20.81 7.43
N ASP A 78 13.60 21.07 8.72
CA ASP A 78 13.41 22.40 9.32
C ASP A 78 14.36 23.43 8.71
N LEU A 79 15.62 23.04 8.46
CA LEU A 79 16.58 23.90 7.77
C LEU A 79 16.11 24.25 6.35
N MET A 80 15.58 23.27 5.59
CA MET A 80 15.08 23.51 4.24
C MET A 80 13.82 24.38 4.25
N LYS A 81 12.93 24.22 5.24
CA LYS A 81 11.79 25.12 5.47
C LYS A 81 12.27 26.55 5.73
N GLY A 82 13.36 26.72 6.49
CA GLY A 82 14.05 28.00 6.68
C GLY A 82 14.59 28.62 5.38
N TYR A 83 14.96 27.80 4.39
CA TYR A 83 15.35 28.24 3.04
C TYR A 83 14.17 28.46 2.08
N GLY A 84 12.95 28.22 2.53
CA GLY A 84 11.74 28.46 1.74
C GLY A 84 11.11 27.21 1.13
N ALA A 85 11.54 26.01 1.50
CA ALA A 85 10.78 24.81 1.20
C ALA A 85 9.41 24.90 1.89
N PHE A 86 8.35 24.56 1.15
CA PHE A 86 6.99 24.56 1.65
C PHE A 86 6.39 23.17 1.45
N MET A 87 5.83 22.63 2.53
CA MET A 87 5.14 21.35 2.59
C MET A 87 4.12 21.41 3.72
N GLN A 88 3.03 20.65 3.60
CA GLN A 88 2.04 20.45 4.64
C GLN A 88 2.53 19.43 5.67
N GLU A 89 1.82 19.30 6.79
CA GLU A 89 2.22 18.43 7.91
C GLU A 89 2.21 16.93 7.52
N ASP A 90 1.24 16.52 6.70
CA ASP A 90 1.15 15.18 6.13
C ASP A 90 2.30 14.90 5.15
N GLU A 91 2.60 15.86 4.27
CA GLU A 91 3.72 15.77 3.34
C GLU A 91 5.07 15.68 4.08
N GLU A 92 5.22 16.41 5.19
CA GLU A 92 6.41 16.35 6.03
C GLU A 92 6.61 14.97 6.67
N GLU A 93 5.53 14.37 7.19
CA GLU A 93 5.56 13.02 7.76
C GLU A 93 5.93 11.97 6.69
N GLU A 94 5.32 12.06 5.51
CA GLU A 94 5.63 11.18 4.37
C GLU A 94 7.10 11.29 3.92
N ILE A 95 7.62 12.51 3.84
CA ILE A 95 9.03 12.78 3.49
C ILE A 95 9.97 12.23 4.56
N LEU A 96 9.66 12.47 5.84
CA LEU A 96 10.48 12.00 6.95
C LEU A 96 10.56 10.48 6.96
N HIS A 97 9.41 9.80 6.83
CA HIS A 97 9.35 8.35 6.76
C HIS A 97 10.19 7.82 5.59
N TYR A 98 10.06 8.41 4.40
CA TYR A 98 10.87 8.03 3.23
C TYR A 98 12.37 8.23 3.48
N LEU A 99 12.78 9.35 4.07
CA LEU A 99 14.18 9.65 4.36
C LEU A 99 14.78 8.67 5.38
N GLU A 100 14.04 8.31 6.43
CA GLU A 100 14.47 7.34 7.44
C GLU A 100 14.57 5.91 6.87
N GLU A 101 13.66 5.53 5.98
CA GLU A 101 13.67 4.21 5.34
C GLU A 101 14.80 4.06 4.30
N VAL A 102 14.97 5.06 3.43
CA VAL A 102 15.90 4.98 2.29
C VAL A 102 17.30 5.48 2.62
N TYR A 103 17.41 6.46 3.51
CA TYR A 103 18.68 7.06 3.91
C TYR A 103 18.87 6.99 5.44
N PRO A 104 18.94 5.78 6.03
CA PRO A 104 19.01 5.62 7.48
C PRO A 104 20.27 6.29 8.05
N ARG A 105 20.11 6.98 9.18
CA ARG A 105 21.18 7.67 9.92
C ARG A 105 21.11 7.37 11.41
#